data_AF-A0A0S4KV83-F1
#
_entry.id   AF-A0A0S4KV83-F1
#
_cell.length_a   1.000
_cell.length_b   1.000
_cell.length_c   1.000
_cell.angle_alpha   90.00
_cell.angle_beta   90.00
_cell.angle_gamma   90.00
#
_symmetry.space_group_name_H-M   'P 1'
#
loop_
_entity.id
_entity.type
_entity.pdbx_description
1 polymer ?
#
loop_
_entity_poly.entity_id
_entity_poly.type
_entity_poly.pdbx_seq_one_letter_code
_entity_poly.pdbx_strand_id
1 'polypeptide(L)' 'MSALNNPVIAVIVSLVIAVGYFTLVDHYLMEMQGLDFWYLFRQ' A
#
# COMPACT_ATOMS: atom_id res chain seq x y z
N MET A 1 25.99 -6.21 7.41
CA MET A 1 25.58 -4.86 6.98
C MET A 1 24.07 -4.87 6.77
N SER A 2 23.34 -3.91 7.34
CA SER A 2 21.88 -3.82 7.16
C SER A 2 21.56 -3.51 5.69
N ALA A 3 20.63 -4.26 5.08
CA ALA A 3 20.20 -4.03 3.70
C ALA A 3 19.62 -2.61 3.49
N LEU A 4 19.11 -1.99 4.56
CA LEU A 4 18.58 -0.62 4.56
C LEU A 4 19.66 0.46 4.47
N ASN A 5 20.95 0.12 4.61
CA ASN A 5 22.03 1.10 4.43
C ASN A 5 22.23 1.48 2.96
N ASN A 6 21.65 0.71 2.03
CA ASN A 6 21.60 1.10 0.63
C ASN A 6 20.38 2.03 0.42
N PRO A 7 20.58 3.29 -0.02
CA PRO A 7 19.49 4.25 -0.16
C PRO A 7 18.43 3.79 -1.15
N VAL A 8 18.81 3.05 -2.20
CA VAL A 8 17.86 2.51 -3.19
C VAL A 8 16.94 1.48 -2.52
N ILE A 9 17.50 0.58 -1.71
CA ILE A 9 16.72 -0.43 -0.99
C ILE A 9 15.80 0.24 0.03
N ALA A 10 16.29 1.25 0.75
CA ALA A 10 15.49 2.00 1.70
C ALA A 10 14.29 2.71 1.04
N VAL A 11 14.49 3.30 -0.14
CA VAL A 11 13.41 3.94 -0.91
C VAL A 11 12.40 2.91 -1.40
N ILE A 12 12.84 1.78 -1.94
CA ILE A 12 11.95 0.70 -2.39
C ILE A 12 11.10 0.18 -1.22
N VAL A 13 11.72 -0.11 -0.08
CA VAL A 13 10.99 -0.59 1.11
C VAL A 13 9.99 0.45 1.59
N SER A 14 10.38 1.74 1.62
CA SER A 14 9.48 2.83 1.98
C SER A 14 8.29 2.95 1.03
N LEU A 15 8.51 2.79 -0.27
CA LEU A 15 7.46 2.79 -1.29
C LEU A 15 6.49 1.63 -1.10
N VAL A 16 7.00 0.42 -0.86
CA VAL A 16 6.16 -0.77 -0.63
C VAL A 16 5.30 -0.58 0.62
N ILE A 17 5.88 -0.06 1.70
CA ILE A 17 5.14 0.21 2.94
C ILE A 17 4.08 1.28 2.71
N ALA A 18 4.41 2.38 2.03
CA ALA A 18 3.46 3.45 1.75
C ALA A 18 2.29 2.94 0.91
N VAL A 19 2.55 2.30 -0.23
CA VAL A 19 1.50 1.76 -1.11
C VAL A 19 0.67 0.73 -0.37
N GLY A 20 1.29 -0.21 0.35
CA GLY A 20 0.59 -1.24 1.11
C GLY A 20 -0.31 -0.65 2.21
N TYR A 21 0.20 0.33 2.96
CA TYR A 21 -0.57 0.99 4.03
C TYR A 21 -1.80 1.71 3.47
N PHE A 22 -1.63 2.56 2.45
CA PHE A 22 -2.74 3.30 1.87
C PHE A 22 -3.76 2.37 1.20
N THR A 23 -3.31 1.33 0.50
CA THR A 23 -4.20 0.33 -0.11
C THR A 23 -5.06 -0.38 0.95
N LEU A 24 -4.46 -0.77 2.09
CA LEU A 24 -5.19 -1.41 3.17
C LEU A 24 -6.18 -0.47 3.85
N VAL A 25 -5.78 0.79 4.08
CA VAL A 25 -6.67 1.81 4.66
C VAL A 25 -7.86 2.08 3.74
N ASP A 26 -7.63 2.26 2.45
CA ASP A 26 -8.70 2.49 1.49
C ASP A 26 -9.64 1.28 1.40
N HIS A 27 -9.09 0.06 1.41
CA HIS A 27 -9.90 -1.16 1.44
C HIS A 27 -10.81 -1.20 2.68
N TYR A 28 -10.25 -0.97 3.86
CA TYR A 28 -11.01 -0.92 5.12
C TYR A 28 -12.08 0.17 5.12
N LEU A 29 -11.74 1.38 4.66
CA LEU A 29 -12.70 2.49 4.62
C LEU A 29 -13.82 2.26 3.62
N MET A 30 -13.51 1.65 2.47
CA MET A 30 -14.51 1.29 1.48
C MET A 30 -15.46 0.20 2.00
N GLU A 31 -14.95 -0.82 2.71
CA GLU A 31 -15.80 -1.82 3.36
C GLU A 31 -16.76 -1.19 4.38
N MET A 32 -16.29 -0.22 5.17
CA MET A 32 -17.13 0.49 6.14
C MET A 32 -18.26 1.31 5.50
N GLN A 33 -18.06 1.74 4.25
CA GLN A 33 -19.05 2.47 3.46
C GLN A 33 -19.93 1.54 2.62
N GLY A 34 -19.72 0.22 2.69
CA GLY A 34 -20.40 -0.76 1.83
C GLY A 34 -20.00 -0.66 0.35
N LEU A 35 -18.87 -0.03 0.04
CA LEU A 35 -18.32 0.12 -1.29
C LEU A 35 -17.35 -1.04 -1.57
N ASP A 36 -17.44 -1.67 -2.74
CA ASP A 36 -16.56 -2.78 -3.13
C ASP A 36 -15.19 -2.26 -3.59
N PHE A 37 -14.18 -2.23 -2.73
CA PHE A 37 -12.84 -1.72 -3.07
C PHE A 37 -12.30 -2.21 -4.43
N TRP A 38 -12.61 -3.45 -4.80
CA TRP A 38 -12.13 -4.05 -6.03
C TRP A 38 -12.86 -3.58 -7.30
N TYR A 39 -13.91 -2.76 -7.19
CA TYR A 39 -14.59 -2.16 -8.34
C TYR A 39 -13.64 -1.22 -9.12
N LEU A 40 -12.70 -0.55 -8.44
CA LEU A 40 -11.71 0.34 -9.09
C LEU A 40 -10.73 -0.41 -10.00
N PHE A 41 -10.57 -1.72 -9.78
CA PHE A 41 -9.68 -2.59 -10.56
C PHE A 41 -10.43 -3.48 -11.55
N ARG A 42 -11.76 -3.44 -11.51
CA ARG A 42 -12.63 -4.17 -12.43
C ARG A 42 -12.93 -3.25 -13.62
N GLN A 43 -12.19 -3.43 -14.72
CA GLN A 43 -12.54 -2.84 -16.01
C GLN A 43 -13.82 -3.47 -16.56
#